data_AF-A0A9J6G9J4-F1
#
_entry.id   AF-A0A9J6G9J4-F1
#
_cell.length_a   1.000
_cell.length_b   1.000
_cell.length_c   1.000
_cell.angle_alpha   90.00
_cell.angle_beta   90.00
_cell.angle_gamma   90.00
#
_symmetry.space_group_name_H-M   'P 1'
#
loop_
_entity.id
_entity.type
_entity.pdbx_description
1 polymer ?
#
loop_
_entity_poly.entity_id
_entity_poly.type
_entity_poly.pdbx_seq_one_letter_code
_entity_poly.pdbx_strand_id
1 'polypeptide(L)'
;MTNHVGEWTFGEDKYECTALVKENCTDLKNYTTQAWRPGVRVEENCGIQPFTAIATFYNGRYPPPPRRDGHAAIFHTCSENGIWVYDQNINKRIGRTHFRFNDGSYPAKNASNYYVITL
;
A
#
# COMPACT_ATOMS: atom_id res chain seq x y z
N MET A 1 -11.42 -1.62 -8.84
CA MET A 1 -10.86 -0.37 -8.26
C MET A 1 -11.27 0.90 -9.00
N THR A 2 -11.37 0.95 -10.32
CA THR A 2 -11.67 2.20 -11.05
C THR A 2 -13.03 2.82 -10.68
N ASN A 3 -14.02 1.99 -10.35
CA ASN A 3 -15.36 2.43 -9.91
C ASN A 3 -15.42 2.94 -8.45
N HIS A 4 -14.32 2.84 -7.69
CA HIS A 4 -14.24 3.30 -6.29
C HIS A 4 -13.44 4.60 -6.13
N VAL A 5 -12.90 5.14 -7.22
CA VAL A 5 -12.15 6.40 -7.17
C VAL A 5 -13.10 7.53 -6.75
N GLY A 6 -12.70 8.29 -5.73
CA GLY A 6 -13.53 9.35 -5.15
C GLY A 6 -14.45 8.89 -4.01
N GLU A 7 -14.44 7.61 -3.66
CA GLU A 7 -15.13 7.02 -2.51
C GLU A 7 -14.19 6.81 -1.31
N TRP A 8 -14.77 6.51 -0.15
CA TRP A 8 -14.04 6.04 1.02
C TRP A 8 -14.20 4.52 1.15
N THR A 9 -13.10 3.80 1.40
CA THR A 9 -13.23 2.47 2.00
C THR A 9 -13.26 2.63 3.51
N PHE A 10 -14.36 2.21 4.14
CA PHE A 10 -14.49 2.11 5.58
C PHE A 10 -14.36 0.64 6.00
N GLY A 11 -13.37 0.31 6.82
CA GLY A 11 -13.15 -1.04 7.34
C GLY A 11 -12.80 -1.03 8.83
N GLU A 12 -12.26 -2.15 9.33
CA GLU A 12 -11.79 -2.27 10.72
C GLU A 12 -10.81 -1.13 11.10
N ASP A 13 -9.94 -0.74 10.16
CA ASP A 13 -8.98 0.35 10.32
C ASP A 13 -9.57 1.73 9.93
N LYS A 14 -10.90 1.85 9.88
CA LYS A 14 -11.67 3.06 9.52
C LYS A 14 -11.30 3.59 8.12
N TYR A 15 -10.85 4.83 8.02
CA TYR A 15 -10.51 5.52 6.76
C TYR A 15 -9.02 5.44 6.41
N GLU A 16 -8.26 4.58 7.12
CA GLU A 16 -6.83 4.45 6.91
C GLU A 16 -6.48 3.70 5.64
N CYS A 17 -5.20 3.82 5.24
CA CYS A 17 -4.64 3.15 4.07
C CYS A 17 -4.77 1.62 4.14
N THR A 18 -4.70 1.04 5.34
CA THR A 18 -4.82 -0.41 5.57
C THR A 18 -6.25 -0.92 5.40
N ALA A 19 -7.26 -0.09 5.68
CA ALA A 19 -8.66 -0.45 5.46
C ALA A 19 -8.94 -0.68 3.96
N LEU A 20 -8.39 0.17 3.09
CA LEU A 20 -8.50 0.01 1.63
C LEU A 20 -7.99 -1.35 1.19
N VAL A 21 -6.79 -1.73 1.66
CA VAL A 21 -6.14 -2.98 1.29
C VAL A 21 -6.87 -4.19 1.87
N LYS A 22 -7.21 -4.17 3.17
CA LYS A 22 -7.92 -5.29 3.83
C LYS A 22 -9.28 -5.59 3.20
N GLU A 23 -10.04 -4.56 2.82
CA GLU A 23 -11.39 -4.74 2.29
C GLU A 23 -11.44 -5.09 0.80
N ASN A 24 -10.41 -4.72 0.02
CA ASN A 24 -10.43 -4.89 -1.44
C ASN A 24 -9.45 -5.94 -1.97
N CYS A 25 -8.52 -6.45 -1.15
CA CYS A 25 -7.61 -7.52 -1.52
C CYS A 25 -7.97 -8.81 -0.79
N THR A 26 -7.92 -9.94 -1.50
CA THR A 26 -8.31 -11.25 -0.97
C THR A 26 -7.49 -11.63 0.26
N ASP A 27 -8.12 -12.31 1.21
CA ASP A 27 -7.53 -12.94 2.41
C ASP A 27 -6.91 -12.01 3.47
N LEU A 28 -6.70 -10.72 3.20
CA LEU A 28 -6.09 -9.81 4.18
C LEU A 28 -7.06 -9.33 5.28
N LYS A 29 -8.37 -9.35 5.01
CA LYS A 29 -9.41 -8.91 5.96
C LYS A 29 -9.39 -9.65 7.31
N ASN A 30 -8.96 -10.91 7.30
CA ASN A 30 -8.95 -11.76 8.49
C ASN A 30 -7.66 -11.64 9.32
N TYR A 31 -6.70 -10.81 8.89
CA TYR A 31 -5.40 -10.67 9.55
C TYR A 31 -5.13 -9.23 9.95
N THR A 32 -4.51 -9.07 11.12
CA THR A 32 -3.95 -7.77 11.52
C THR A 32 -2.68 -7.48 10.72
N THR A 33 -2.28 -6.20 10.63
CA THR A 33 -1.03 -5.80 9.97
C THR A 33 0.22 -6.41 10.59
N GLN A 34 0.13 -6.96 11.82
CA GLN A 34 1.22 -7.70 12.47
C GLN A 34 1.48 -9.06 11.83
N ALA A 35 0.51 -9.64 11.13
CA ALA A 35 0.70 -10.87 10.36
C ALA A 35 1.48 -10.59 9.07
N TRP A 36 1.36 -9.39 8.50
CA TRP A 36 1.92 -9.09 7.19
C TRP A 36 3.45 -9.21 7.17
N ARG A 37 3.96 -9.79 6.09
CA ARG A 37 5.39 -9.96 5.79
C ARG A 37 5.70 -9.37 4.41
N PRO A 38 6.92 -8.87 4.20
CA PRO A 38 7.35 -8.44 2.88
C PRO A 38 7.58 -9.68 2.00
N GLY A 39 6.89 -9.72 0.86
CA GLY A 39 7.21 -10.60 -0.24
C GLY A 39 8.21 -9.96 -1.19
N VAL A 40 7.92 -10.04 -2.48
CA VAL A 40 8.76 -9.44 -3.53
C VAL A 40 8.74 -7.91 -3.43
N ARG A 41 9.92 -7.30 -3.56
CA ARG A 41 10.05 -5.84 -3.63
C ARG A 41 9.55 -5.33 -4.98
N VAL A 42 8.68 -4.32 -4.96
CA VAL A 42 7.99 -3.86 -6.18
C VAL A 42 8.97 -3.27 -7.19
N GLU A 43 9.97 -2.52 -6.71
CA GLU A 43 11.03 -1.92 -7.56
C GLU A 43 11.86 -2.97 -8.31
N GLU A 44 12.05 -4.15 -7.74
CA GLU A 44 12.86 -5.23 -8.32
C GLU A 44 12.05 -6.10 -9.30
N ASN A 45 10.71 -6.03 -9.25
CA ASN A 45 9.83 -6.80 -10.11
C ASN A 45 8.60 -6.00 -10.52
N CYS A 46 8.70 -5.27 -11.62
CA CYS A 46 7.58 -4.54 -12.21
C CYS A 46 6.57 -5.42 -12.97
N GLY A 47 6.75 -6.75 -12.98
CA GLY A 47 5.80 -7.73 -13.53
C GLY A 47 4.69 -8.14 -12.57
N ILE A 48 4.58 -7.50 -11.40
CA ILE A 48 3.50 -7.74 -10.43
C ILE A 48 2.15 -7.42 -11.07
N GLN A 49 1.15 -8.27 -10.79
CA GLN A 49 -0.19 -8.07 -11.35
C GLN A 49 -0.85 -6.80 -10.79
N PRO A 50 -1.56 -6.02 -11.62
CA PRO A 50 -2.42 -4.95 -11.14
C PRO A 50 -3.39 -5.46 -10.08
N PHE A 51 -3.72 -4.59 -9.12
CA PHE A 51 -4.57 -4.85 -7.97
C PHE A 51 -3.95 -5.75 -6.88
N THR A 52 -2.63 -5.95 -6.93
CA THR A 52 -1.88 -6.60 -5.85
C THR A 52 -1.75 -5.69 -4.62
N ALA A 53 -1.94 -6.26 -3.43
CA ALA A 53 -1.74 -5.59 -2.16
C ALA A 53 -0.25 -5.33 -1.90
N ILE A 54 0.11 -4.08 -1.61
CA ILE A 54 1.49 -3.69 -1.29
C ILE A 54 1.55 -2.82 -0.03
N ALA A 55 2.65 -2.88 0.69
CA ALA A 55 2.88 -2.06 1.87
C ALA A 55 4.36 -1.71 2.07
N THR A 56 4.62 -0.70 2.89
CA THR A 56 5.96 -0.43 3.41
C THR A 56 6.28 -1.35 4.60
N PHE A 57 7.53 -1.80 4.65
CA PHE A 57 8.03 -2.67 5.71
C PHE A 57 9.35 -2.13 6.27
N TYR A 58 9.50 -2.19 7.60
CA TYR A 58 10.72 -1.80 8.31
C TYR A 58 11.19 -2.99 9.14
N ASN A 59 12.44 -3.41 8.93
CA ASN A 59 13.00 -4.62 9.56
C ASN A 59 12.09 -5.86 9.40
N GLY A 60 11.52 -6.02 8.20
CA GLY A 60 10.68 -7.17 7.86
C GLY A 60 9.25 -7.13 8.41
N ARG A 61 8.81 -6.03 9.04
CA ARG A 61 7.47 -5.90 9.61
C ARG A 61 6.78 -4.60 9.20
N TYR A 62 5.45 -4.65 9.11
CA TYR A 62 4.66 -3.44 9.00
C TYR A 62 4.81 -2.62 10.29
N PRO A 63 5.13 -1.32 10.21
CA PRO A 63 5.46 -0.54 11.41
C PRO A 63 4.20 -0.38 12.28
N PRO A 64 4.30 -0.64 13.60
CA PRO A 64 3.17 -0.48 14.50
C PRO A 64 2.90 1.01 14.78
N PRO A 65 1.68 1.38 15.15
CA PRO A 65 1.40 2.70 15.72
C PRO A 65 2.34 2.98 16.93
N PRO A 66 2.79 4.23 17.15
CA PRO A 66 2.41 5.46 16.44
C PRO A 66 3.30 5.78 15.22
N ARG A 67 4.12 4.84 14.73
CA ARG A 67 5.02 5.11 13.59
C ARG A 67 4.18 5.44 12.36
N ARG A 68 4.29 6.69 11.88
CA ARG A 68 3.53 7.21 10.74
C ARG A 68 4.16 6.90 9.38
N ASP A 69 5.20 6.09 9.37
CA ASP A 69 6.00 5.78 8.19
C ASP A 69 5.46 4.55 7.43
N GLY A 70 4.47 3.88 8.03
CA GLY A 70 3.73 2.77 7.45
C GLY A 70 2.67 3.24 6.47
N HIS A 71 2.64 2.65 5.29
CA HIS A 71 1.58 2.86 4.32
C HIS A 71 1.27 1.58 3.58
N ALA A 72 -0.01 1.38 3.28
CA ALA A 72 -0.52 0.28 2.47
C ALA A 72 -1.26 0.82 1.26
N ALA A 73 -1.12 0.18 0.11
CA ALA A 73 -1.76 0.61 -1.12
C ALA A 73 -2.06 -0.59 -2.02
N ILE A 74 -2.83 -0.33 -3.08
CA ILE A 74 -3.12 -1.32 -4.10
C ILE A 74 -2.33 -0.96 -5.36
N PHE A 75 -1.44 -1.86 -5.78
CA PHE A 75 -0.60 -1.65 -6.96
C PHE A 75 -1.46 -1.50 -8.21
N HIS A 76 -1.13 -0.54 -9.08
CA HIS A 76 -1.78 -0.39 -10.37
C HIS A 76 -0.82 -0.68 -11.52
N THR A 77 0.31 0.01 -11.56
CA THR A 77 1.35 -0.20 -12.58
C THR A 77 2.68 0.37 -12.11
N CYS A 78 3.78 -0.07 -12.71
CA CYS A 78 5.12 0.44 -12.47
C CYS A 78 5.58 1.27 -13.69
N SER A 79 6.42 2.28 -13.43
CA SER A 79 7.12 3.07 -14.44
C SER A 79 8.60 3.19 -14.07
N GLU A 80 9.43 3.66 -15.00
CA GLU A 80 10.89 3.79 -14.76
C GLU A 80 11.25 4.62 -13.52
N ASN A 81 10.39 5.58 -13.15
CA ASN A 81 10.62 6.52 -12.06
C ASN A 81 9.75 6.27 -10.81
N GLY A 82 8.97 5.20 -10.77
CA GLY A 82 8.12 4.92 -9.62
C GLY A 82 6.99 3.94 -9.86
N ILE A 83 5.98 3.99 -9.01
CA ILE A 83 4.78 3.17 -9.10
C ILE A 83 3.53 4.02 -9.05
N TRP A 84 2.53 3.61 -9.79
CA TRP A 84 1.17 4.07 -9.64
C TRP A 84 0.41 3.13 -8.73
N VAL A 85 -0.26 3.72 -7.75
CA VAL A 85 -1.06 2.98 -6.76
C VAL A 85 -2.42 3.60 -6.60
N TYR A 86 -3.36 2.82 -6.09
CA TYR A 86 -4.55 3.33 -5.44
C TYR A 86 -4.31 3.38 -3.93
N ASP A 87 -4.48 4.56 -3.35
CA ASP A 87 -4.33 4.77 -1.92
C ASP A 87 -5.45 5.64 -1.36
N GLN A 88 -5.63 5.55 -0.04
CA GLN A 88 -6.46 6.46 0.75
C GLN A 88 -5.75 6.76 2.08
N ASN A 89 -6.17 7.81 2.78
CA ASN A 89 -5.83 8.07 4.18
C ASN A 89 -6.95 8.90 4.81
N ILE A 90 -6.96 9.14 6.12
CA ILE A 90 -8.04 9.88 6.82
C ILE A 90 -8.44 11.24 6.20
N ASN A 91 -7.56 11.88 5.42
CA ASN A 91 -7.80 13.17 4.77
C ASN A 91 -7.99 13.07 3.25
N LYS A 92 -7.89 11.87 2.67
CA LYS A 92 -7.89 11.65 1.23
C LYS A 92 -8.65 10.37 0.86
N ARG A 93 -9.70 10.57 0.06
CA ARG A 93 -10.47 9.50 -0.59
C ARG A 93 -9.61 8.68 -1.54
N ILE A 94 -10.12 7.52 -1.94
CA ILE A 94 -9.44 6.62 -2.88
C ILE A 94 -9.09 7.40 -4.15
N GLY A 95 -7.80 7.43 -4.46
CA GLY A 95 -7.28 8.11 -5.64
C GLY A 95 -6.09 7.38 -6.21
N ARG A 96 -5.83 7.60 -7.50
CA ARG A 96 -4.62 7.13 -8.14
C ARG A 96 -3.49 8.11 -7.86
N THR A 97 -2.37 7.61 -7.34
CA THR A 97 -1.21 8.42 -6.95
C THR A 97 0.07 7.83 -7.52
N HIS A 98 0.98 8.69 -7.95
CA HIS A 98 2.33 8.30 -8.33
C HIS A 98 3.26 8.44 -7.15
N PHE A 99 3.91 7.35 -6.76
CA PHE A 99 4.98 7.31 -5.77
C PHE A 99 6.30 7.16 -6.51
N ARG A 100 7.28 8.02 -6.23
CA ARG A 100 8.57 8.01 -6.93
C ARG A 100 9.54 7.04 -6.25
N PHE A 101 10.37 6.38 -7.04
CA PHE A 101 11.52 5.65 -6.49
C PHE A 101 12.53 6.62 -5.89
N ASN A 102 13.22 6.17 -4.83
CA ASN A 102 14.24 6.93 -4.13
C ASN A 102 13.76 8.31 -3.62
N ASP A 103 12.46 8.47 -3.37
CA ASP A 103 11.93 9.70 -2.79
C ASP A 103 12.25 9.78 -1.29
N GLY A 104 13.26 10.57 -0.94
CA GLY A 104 13.66 10.78 0.46
C GLY A 104 12.72 11.70 1.25
N SER A 105 11.74 12.34 0.61
CA SER A 105 10.92 13.39 1.24
C SER A 105 9.90 12.83 2.24
N TYR A 106 9.35 11.65 1.95
CA TYR A 106 8.37 11.00 2.82
C TYR A 106 8.42 9.47 2.65
N PRO A 107 8.81 8.70 3.68
CA PRO A 107 9.01 7.26 3.57
C PRO A 107 7.78 6.48 3.05
N ALA A 108 6.58 6.93 3.42
CA ALA A 108 5.30 6.38 2.98
C ALA A 108 4.87 6.81 1.55
N LYS A 109 5.69 7.58 0.84
CA LYS A 109 5.53 7.87 -0.61
C LYS A 109 6.75 7.44 -1.42
N ASN A 110 7.75 6.84 -0.75
CA ASN A 110 8.91 6.31 -1.42
C ASN A 110 8.58 4.91 -1.97
N ALA A 111 8.43 4.83 -3.29
CA ALA A 111 8.11 3.57 -3.98
C ALA A 111 9.14 2.47 -3.71
N SER A 112 10.39 2.83 -3.41
CA SER A 112 11.48 1.90 -3.12
C SER A 112 11.28 1.12 -1.81
N ASN A 113 10.36 1.56 -0.96
CA ASN A 113 10.03 0.91 0.31
C ASN A 113 8.86 -0.08 0.21
N TYR A 114 8.25 -0.25 -0.97
CA TYR A 114 7.06 -1.09 -1.13
C TYR A 114 7.40 -2.52 -1.52
N TYR A 115 6.70 -3.43 -0.86
CA TYR A 115 6.75 -4.87 -1.10
C TYR A 115 5.33 -5.39 -1.28
N VAL A 116 5.18 -6.47 -2.04
CA VAL A 116 3.97 -7.29 -2.05
C VAL A 116 3.72 -7.79 -0.63
N ILE A 117 2.48 -7.68 -0.16
CA ILE A 117 2.09 -8.21 1.15
C ILE A 117 1.96 -9.72 1.05
N THR A 118 2.64 -10.44 1.94
CA THR A 118 2.42 -11.86 2.21
C THR A 118 2.03 -12.05 3.68
N LEU A 119 1.60 -13.25 4.05
CA LEU A 119 1.23 -13.63 5.42
C LEU A 119 2.29 -14.54 6.05
#